data_AF-A0A3B9ZPX5-F1
#
_entry.id   AF-A0A3B9ZPX5-F1
#
_cell.length_a   1.000
_cell.length_b   1.000
_cell.length_c   1.000
_cell.angle_alpha   90.00
_cell.angle_beta   90.00
_cell.angle_gamma   90.00
#
_symmetry.space_group_name_H-M   'P 1'
#
loop_
_entity.id
_entity.type
_entity.pdbx_description
1 polymer ?
#
loop_
_entity_poly.entity_id
_entity_poly.type
_entity_poly.pdbx_seq_one_letter_code
_entity_poly.pdbx_strand_id
1 'polypeptide(L)'
;VSYYDYYQPEAYLPVSNTYIEKDLSINKDIEKLRLSTTSSLLSGRRDVIVVSSVSCLYGIGNPADFHANVTNVFKGETIGRNVFLRKLVDALYSRNEIEFNR
;
A
#
# COMPACT_ATOMS: atom_id res chain seq x y z
N VAL A 1 2.55 -10.97 -0.85
CA VAL A 1 2.61 -12.28 -0.15
C VAL A 1 1.94 -12.21 1.22
N SER A 2 2.31 -11.29 2.11
CA SER A 2 1.76 -11.33 3.49
C SER A 2 0.41 -10.67 3.75
N TYR A 3 -0.11 -9.86 2.82
CA TYR A 3 -1.43 -9.23 2.99
C TYR A 3 -2.57 -10.04 2.36
N TYR A 4 -2.30 -11.29 1.99
CA TYR A 4 -3.30 -12.16 1.40
C TYR A 4 -3.77 -13.18 2.45
N ASP A 5 -5.09 -13.26 2.67
CA ASP A 5 -5.68 -14.38 3.43
C ASP A 5 -5.71 -15.65 2.58
N TYR A 6 -5.83 -15.48 1.26
CA TYR A 6 -5.76 -16.54 0.26
C TYR A 6 -4.94 -16.06 -0.94
N TYR A 7 -4.06 -16.91 -1.46
CA TYR A 7 -3.25 -16.59 -2.63
C TYR A 7 -2.98 -17.83 -3.48
N GLN A 8 -3.49 -17.82 -4.70
CA GLN A 8 -3.17 -18.75 -5.78
C GLN A 8 -2.31 -18.02 -6.83
N PRO A 9 -1.05 -18.44 -7.04
CA PRO A 9 -0.23 -17.87 -8.09
C PRO A 9 -0.74 -18.30 -9.46
N GLU A 10 -0.48 -17.44 -10.45
CA GLU A 10 -0.58 -17.83 -11.86
C GLU A 10 0.43 -18.94 -12.16
N ALA A 11 -0.01 -20.00 -12.83
CA ALA A 11 0.85 -21.10 -13.21
C ALA A 11 0.36 -21.78 -14.48
N TYR A 12 1.27 -22.41 -15.22
CA TYR A 12 0.94 -23.29 -16.32
C TYR A 12 1.47 -24.69 -16.00
N LEU A 13 0.60 -25.70 -16.07
CA LEU A 13 0.92 -27.11 -15.83
C LEU A 13 1.04 -27.84 -17.17
N PRO A 14 2.27 -28.15 -17.65
CA PRO A 14 2.46 -28.73 -18.98
C PRO A 14 1.86 -30.13 -19.12
N VAL A 15 1.90 -30.93 -18.04
CA VAL A 15 1.47 -32.34 -18.05
C VAL A 15 0.00 -32.49 -18.42
N SER A 16 -0.84 -31.55 -17.97
CA SER A 16 -2.28 -31.54 -18.24
C SER A 16 -2.69 -30.43 -19.22
N ASN A 17 -1.73 -29.71 -19.80
CA ASN A 17 -1.95 -28.52 -20.61
C ASN A 17 -2.95 -27.54 -19.97
N THR A 18 -2.79 -27.28 -18.66
CA THR A 18 -3.74 -26.48 -17.89
C THR A 18 -3.10 -25.16 -17.48
N TYR A 19 -3.77 -24.06 -17.79
CA TYR A 19 -3.45 -22.75 -17.25
C TYR A 19 -4.26 -22.50 -15.97
N ILE A 20 -3.59 -22.08 -14.92
CA ILE A 20 -4.14 -21.75 -13.61
C ILE A 20 -4.07 -20.24 -13.47
N GLU A 21 -5.23 -19.60 -13.43
CA GLU A 21 -5.34 -18.16 -13.24
C GLU A 21 -4.92 -17.75 -11.82
N LYS A 22 -4.41 -16.52 -11.72
CA LYS A 22 -4.13 -15.88 -10.45
C LYS A 22 -5.44 -15.58 -9.73
N ASP A 23 -5.55 -16.02 -8.48
CA ASP A 23 -6.67 -15.69 -7.61
C ASP A 23 -6.16 -15.34 -6.21
N LEU A 24 -6.81 -14.37 -5.54
CA LEU A 24 -6.36 -13.89 -4.24
C LEU A 24 -7.47 -13.19 -3.47
N SER A 25 -7.32 -13.20 -2.14
CA SER A 25 -8.12 -12.40 -1.22
C SER A 25 -7.19 -11.54 -0.37
N ILE A 26 -7.45 -10.23 -0.32
CA ILE A 26 -6.65 -9.26 0.42
C ILE A 26 -7.23 -9.03 1.81
N ASN A 27 -6.38 -9.16 2.83
CA ASN A 27 -6.65 -8.73 4.18
C ASN A 27 -6.37 -7.24 4.34
N LYS A 28 -7.43 -6.43 4.50
CA LYS A 28 -7.32 -4.96 4.60
C LYS A 28 -6.55 -4.51 5.85
N ASP A 29 -6.67 -5.24 6.96
CA ASP A 29 -5.99 -4.87 8.21
C ASP A 29 -4.49 -5.09 8.10
N ILE A 30 -4.06 -6.21 7.49
CA ILE A 30 -2.63 -6.46 7.25
C ILE A 30 -2.07 -5.43 6.27
N GLU A 31 -2.81 -5.08 5.22
CA GLU A 31 -2.36 -4.06 4.27
C GLU A 31 -2.19 -2.69 4.95
N LYS A 32 -3.12 -2.31 5.84
CA LYS A 32 -3.00 -1.11 6.66
C LYS A 32 -1.75 -1.13 7.56
N LEU A 33 -1.44 -2.27 8.18
CA LEU A 33 -0.23 -2.43 9.00
C LEU A 33 1.06 -2.34 8.17
N ARG A 34 1.06 -2.87 6.94
CA ARG A 34 2.19 -2.75 6.01
C ARG A 34 2.42 -1.30 5.62
N LEU A 35 1.37 -0.56 5.27
CA LEU A 35 1.46 0.87 4.95
C LEU A 35 1.94 1.69 6.16
N SER A 36 1.45 1.38 7.37
CA SER A 36 1.91 2.01 8.60
C SER A 36 3.40 1.76 8.86
N THR A 37 3.88 0.55 8.56
CA THR A 37 5.28 0.16 8.73
C THR A 37 6.19 0.97 7.80
N THR A 38 5.87 1.02 6.50
CA THR A 38 6.66 1.77 5.52
C THR A 38 6.63 3.27 5.80
N SER A 39 5.46 3.83 6.12
CA SER A 39 5.33 5.23 6.51
C SER A 39 6.16 5.57 7.76
N SER A 40 6.17 4.69 8.77
CA SER A 40 6.97 4.90 9.99
C SER A 40 8.46 4.88 9.71
N LEU A 41 8.95 3.94 8.90
CA LEU A 41 10.36 3.88 8.50
C LEU A 41 10.79 5.10 7.67
N LEU A 42 9.93 5.60 6.80
CA LEU A 42 10.22 6.74 5.93
C LEU A 42 9.98 8.10 6.61
N SER A 43 9.39 8.12 7.81
CA SER A 43 9.19 9.35 8.57
C SER A 43 10.48 10.00 9.08
N GLY A 44 11.62 9.31 8.99
CA GLY A 44 12.91 9.73 9.56
C GLY A 44 13.09 9.37 11.04
N ARG A 45 12.07 8.78 11.66
CA ARG A 45 12.16 8.18 12.99
C ARG A 45 13.17 7.04 13.02
N ARG A 46 13.87 6.89 14.15
CA ARG A 46 14.87 5.84 14.39
C ARG A 46 14.45 4.84 15.47
N ASP A 47 13.32 5.10 16.11
CA ASP A 47 12.72 4.32 17.20
C ASP A 47 11.66 3.35 16.67
N VAL A 48 11.97 2.62 15.60
CA VAL A 48 11.03 1.71 14.92
C VAL A 48 11.54 0.28 14.95
N ILE A 49 10.73 -0.62 15.50
CA ILE A 49 10.96 -2.08 15.45
C ILE A 49 9.88 -2.68 14.55
N VAL A 50 10.29 -3.51 13.58
CA VAL A 50 9.40 -4.17 12.65
C VAL A 50 9.53 -5.68 12.82
N VAL A 51 8.42 -6.35 13.13
CA VAL A 51 8.31 -7.81 13.07
C VAL A 51 7.74 -8.17 11.70
N SER A 52 8.48 -8.96 10.92
CA SER A 52 8.09 -9.29 9.54
C SER A 52 8.28 -10.76 9.24
N SER A 53 7.50 -11.24 8.26
CA SER A 53 7.73 -12.52 7.60
C SER A 53 8.81 -12.38 6.52
N VAL A 54 9.03 -13.43 5.72
CA VAL A 54 9.86 -13.36 4.50
C VAL A 54 9.37 -12.33 3.47
N SER A 55 8.18 -11.75 3.65
CA SER A 55 7.68 -10.66 2.79
C SER A 55 8.57 -9.42 2.80
N CYS A 56 9.46 -9.22 3.78
CA CYS A 56 10.43 -8.12 3.77
C CYS A 56 11.49 -8.25 2.66
N LEU A 57 11.65 -9.44 2.08
CA LEU A 57 12.57 -9.72 0.98
C LEU A 57 11.91 -9.54 -0.39
N TYR A 58 10.58 -9.38 -0.44
CA TYR A 58 9.86 -9.18 -1.69
C TYR A 58 9.87 -7.71 -2.11
N GLY A 59 9.85 -7.49 -3.41
CA GLY A 59 9.89 -6.17 -4.01
C GLY A 59 8.80 -5.23 -3.47
N ILE A 60 9.21 -4.02 -3.14
CA ILE A 60 8.35 -2.89 -2.84
C ILE A 60 8.77 -1.71 -3.73
N GLY A 61 7.87 -0.75 -3.94
CA GLY A 61 8.18 0.47 -4.70
C GLY A 61 9.41 1.20 -4.17
N ASN A 62 10.06 1.98 -5.04
CA ASN A 62 11.26 2.74 -4.67
C ASN A 62 10.94 3.69 -3.51
N PRO A 63 11.75 3.72 -2.43
CA PRO A 63 11.57 4.66 -1.32
C PRO A 63 11.47 6.12 -1.77
N ALA A 64 12.21 6.52 -2.82
CA ALA A 64 12.15 7.88 -3.37
C ALA A 64 10.77 8.21 -3.96
N ASP A 65 10.15 7.24 -4.65
CA ASP A 65 8.80 7.41 -5.21
C ASP A 65 7.75 7.50 -4.10
N PHE A 66 7.94 6.74 -3.02
CA PHE A 66 7.07 6.85 -1.85
C PHE A 66 7.15 8.25 -1.23
N HIS A 67 8.37 8.79 -1.06
CA HIS A 67 8.56 10.17 -0.58
C HIS A 67 7.93 11.22 -1.49
N ALA A 68 8.00 11.04 -2.81
CA ALA A 68 7.40 11.98 -3.77
C ALA A 68 5.87 12.05 -3.65
N ASN A 69 5.24 10.96 -3.19
CA ASN A 69 3.79 10.88 -3.01
C ASN A 69 3.32 11.29 -1.58
N VAL A 70 4.23 11.72 -0.70
CA VAL A 70 3.85 12.22 0.63
C VAL A 70 3.36 13.67 0.52
N THR A 71 2.10 13.89 0.91
CA THR A 71 1.55 15.25 1.03
C THR A 71 1.64 15.73 2.48
N ASN A 72 2.56 16.65 2.75
CA ASN A 72 2.64 17.32 4.05
C ASN A 72 1.61 18.46 4.12
N VAL A 73 0.96 18.60 5.27
CA VAL A 73 -0.03 19.65 5.54
C VAL A 73 0.26 20.26 6.90
N PHE A 74 0.35 21.59 6.97
CA PHE A 74 0.63 22.32 8.20
C PHE A 74 -0.54 23.21 8.62
N LYS A 75 -0.71 23.40 9.93
CA LYS A 75 -1.72 24.32 10.47
C LYS A 75 -1.37 25.75 10.05
N GLY A 76 -2.31 26.44 9.41
CA GLY A 76 -2.13 27.81 8.91
C GLY A 76 -1.63 27.88 7.46
N GLU A 77 -1.41 26.74 6.80
CA GLU A 77 -1.07 26.69 5.38
C GLU A 77 -2.28 27.06 4.50
N THR A 78 -2.07 27.95 3.54
CA THR A 78 -3.09 28.31 2.54
C THR A 78 -2.91 27.44 1.30
N ILE A 79 -3.66 26.34 1.24
CA ILE A 79 -3.71 25.45 0.07
C ILE A 79 -5.10 25.50 -0.57
N GLY A 80 -5.15 25.69 -1.89
CA GLY A 80 -6.41 25.66 -2.63
C GLY A 80 -7.03 24.25 -2.59
N ARG A 81 -8.32 24.15 -2.27
CA ARG A 81 -9.02 22.86 -2.12
C ARG A 81 -8.78 21.90 -3.30
N ASN A 82 -8.94 22.38 -4.53
CA ASN A 82 -8.78 21.54 -5.72
C ASN A 82 -7.32 21.09 -5.93
N VAL A 83 -6.35 21.91 -5.52
CA VAL A 83 -4.92 21.54 -5.57
C VAL A 83 -4.66 20.44 -4.55
N PHE A 84 -5.18 20.57 -3.33
CA PHE A 84 -5.06 19.54 -2.31
C PHE A 84 -5.71 18.22 -2.74
N LEU A 85 -6.93 18.26 -3.28
CA LEU A 85 -7.61 17.06 -3.76
C LEU A 85 -6.85 16.36 -4.89
N ARG A 86 -6.23 17.11 -5.81
CA ARG A 86 -5.38 16.52 -6.86
C ARG A 86 -4.18 15.79 -6.27
N LYS A 87 -3.49 16.38 -5.30
CA LYS A 87 -2.37 15.71 -4.61
C LYS A 87 -2.79 14.39 -3.96
N LEU A 88 -4.00 14.31 -3.39
CA LEU A 88 -4.52 13.06 -2.83
C LEU A 88 -4.78 12.01 -3.92
N VAL A 89 -5.34 12.41 -5.06
CA VAL A 89 -5.55 11.50 -6.20
C VAL A 89 -4.21 11.01 -6.76
N ASP A 90 -3.22 11.89 -6.89
CA ASP A 90 -1.86 11.54 -7.32
C ASP A 90 -1.21 10.53 -6.36
N ALA A 91 -1.49 10.66 -5.05
CA ALA A 91 -1.10 9.72 -4.02
C ALA A 91 -2.02 8.47 -3.91
N LEU A 92 -2.82 8.20 -4.95
CA LEU A 92 -3.70 7.03 -5.08
C LEU A 92 -4.86 6.94 -4.07
N TYR A 93 -5.23 8.04 -3.42
CA TYR A 93 -6.45 8.08 -2.62
C TYR A 93 -7.68 8.13 -3.52
N SER A 94 -8.69 7.33 -3.18
CA SER A 94 -10.00 7.40 -3.82
C SER A 94 -10.96 8.25 -3.00
N ARG A 95 -11.75 9.08 -3.68
CA ARG A 95 -12.83 9.84 -3.05
C ARG A 95 -14.03 8.91 -2.89
N ASN A 96 -14.52 8.79 -1.65
CA ASN A 96 -15.77 8.11 -1.34
C ASN A 96 -16.67 9.08 -0.55
N GLU A 97 -17.91 9.27 -1.02
CA GLU A 97 -18.89 10.18 -0.41
C GLU A 97 -20.00 9.44 0.34
N ILE A 98 -20.08 8.12 0.19
CA ILE A 98 -21.25 7.33 0.56
C ILE A 98 -20.96 6.43 1.77
N GLU A 99 -19.74 5.91 1.87
CA GLU A 99 -19.36 4.96 2.92
C GLU A 99 -18.27 5.50 3.84
N PHE A 100 -18.59 5.60 5.13
CA PHE A 100 -17.63 5.85 6.20
C PHE A 100 -17.31 4.51 6.89
N ASN A 101 -16.48 3.68 6.27
CA ASN A 101 -16.02 2.43 6.88
C ASN A 101 -14.90 2.73 7.87
N ARG A 102 -15.10 2.39 9.16
CA ARG A 102 -14.16 2.67 10.25
C ARG A 102 -13.54 1.39 10.78
#